data_AF-A0A944KCY0-F1
#
_entry.id   AF-A0A944KCY0-F1
#
_cell.length_a   1.000
_cell.length_b   1.000
_cell.length_c   1.000
_cell.angle_alpha   90.00
_cell.angle_beta   90.00
_cell.angle_gamma   90.00
#
_symmetry.space_group_name_H-M   'P 1'
#
loop_
_entity.id
_entity.type
_entity.pdbx_description
1 polymer ?
#
loop_
_entity_poly.entity_id
_entity_poly.type
_entity_poly.pdbx_seq_one_letter_code
_entity_poly.pdbx_strand_id
1 'polypeptide(L)'
;MTSTSDTATQAADIAEGLFNLSGGVGAASVSVLAYLAGADRLARREAFRPVYEAIVARIGAPTLLGGSVAGPSVRWCTRERVLLLSGDHTRAELSAHDAGAFEDEEWKVFDRTHPGLFPGESHHFDKLPYIWQLDREGPGTASSWTYNGVIVAGDWDHAVTGLELMLAAWVEQYPVQAPGDWIGFNLWTARDWGRDMIVSYTPGDHGHELAVGIHDRGTEQTQERQAQMRERGWQTLDEHQYWRTDLPETDPDAPRRIAELTIAECRARKATCPDELRAHDISAGDHGDLWLTGLGLPTHPSRGEHF
;
A
#
# COMPACT_ATOMS: atom_id res chain seq x y z
N MET A 1 -2.46 -21.26 -26.29
CA MET A 1 -1.47 -20.62 -25.41
C MET A 1 -1.01 -19.37 -26.12
N THR A 2 -1.67 -18.24 -25.86
CA THR A 2 -1.21 -16.92 -26.28
C THR A 2 0.10 -16.64 -25.53
N SER A 3 1.13 -16.17 -26.21
CA SER A 3 2.41 -15.89 -25.53
C SER A 3 2.28 -14.66 -24.63
N THR A 4 3.01 -14.60 -23.52
CA THR A 4 3.00 -13.43 -22.61
C THR A 4 3.34 -12.12 -23.33
N SER A 5 4.16 -12.20 -24.39
CA SER A 5 4.49 -11.06 -25.26
C SER A 5 3.30 -10.53 -26.05
N ASP A 6 2.40 -11.42 -26.50
CA ASP A 6 1.19 -11.04 -27.23
C ASP A 6 0.20 -10.33 -26.31
N THR A 7 0.03 -10.84 -25.07
CA THR A 7 -0.83 -10.23 -24.05
C THR A 7 -0.36 -8.83 -23.66
N ALA A 8 0.94 -8.65 -23.42
CA ALA A 8 1.51 -7.36 -23.06
C ALA A 8 1.34 -6.32 -24.19
N THR A 9 1.60 -6.72 -25.43
CA THR A 9 1.42 -5.85 -26.61
C THR A 9 -0.04 -5.45 -26.78
N GLN A 10 -0.96 -6.41 -26.67
CA GLN A 10 -2.39 -6.14 -26.76
C GLN A 10 -2.87 -5.18 -25.67
N ALA A 11 -2.40 -5.35 -24.44
CA ALA A 11 -2.72 -4.45 -23.33
C ALA A 11 -2.26 -3.01 -23.58
N ALA A 12 -1.05 -2.85 -24.12
CA ALA A 12 -0.52 -1.53 -24.50
C ALA A 12 -1.32 -0.87 -25.62
N ASP A 13 -1.72 -1.62 -26.65
CA ASP A 13 -2.58 -1.12 -27.73
C ASP A 13 -3.97 -0.69 -27.21
N ILE A 14 -4.54 -1.46 -26.28
CA ILE A 14 -5.80 -1.11 -25.60
C ILE A 14 -5.64 0.17 -24.78
N ALA A 15 -4.55 0.28 -24.02
CA ALA A 15 -4.27 1.46 -23.20
C ALA A 15 -4.15 2.72 -24.06
N GLU A 16 -3.38 2.67 -25.15
CA GLU A 16 -3.24 3.78 -26.09
C GLU A 16 -4.58 4.17 -26.73
N GLY A 17 -5.37 3.18 -27.15
CA GLY A 17 -6.70 3.41 -27.69
C GLY A 17 -7.62 4.13 -26.69
N LEU A 18 -7.70 3.62 -25.46
CA LEU A 18 -8.53 4.22 -24.41
C LEU A 18 -8.04 5.61 -23.99
N PHE A 19 -6.72 5.83 -23.94
CA PHE A 19 -6.12 7.09 -23.55
C PHE A 19 -6.36 8.21 -24.58
N ASN A 20 -6.28 7.90 -25.88
CA ASN A 20 -6.34 8.88 -26.96
C ASN A 20 -7.74 9.12 -27.55
N LEU A 21 -8.72 8.23 -27.33
CA LEU A 21 -10.04 8.33 -27.95
C LEU A 21 -10.88 9.49 -27.40
N SER A 22 -10.99 10.61 -28.13
CA SER A 22 -11.68 11.84 -27.71
C SER A 22 -13.20 11.75 -27.43
N GLY A 23 -13.82 10.56 -27.38
CA GLY A 23 -15.28 10.41 -27.18
C GLY A 23 -15.78 9.15 -26.44
N GLY A 24 -14.91 8.39 -25.76
CA GLY A 24 -15.26 7.10 -25.15
C GLY A 24 -15.28 7.07 -23.61
N VAL A 25 -15.67 8.15 -22.96
CA VAL A 25 -15.72 8.20 -21.49
C VAL A 25 -16.86 7.30 -20.98
N GLY A 26 -16.57 6.37 -20.07
CA GLY A 26 -17.53 5.38 -19.56
C GLY A 26 -17.59 4.06 -20.34
N ALA A 27 -16.55 3.73 -21.12
CA ALA A 27 -16.42 2.42 -21.75
C ALA A 27 -16.33 1.31 -20.67
N ALA A 28 -16.94 0.15 -20.94
CA ALA A 28 -16.85 -1.01 -20.06
C ALA A 28 -15.39 -1.43 -19.86
N SER A 29 -15.03 -1.84 -18.63
CA SER A 29 -13.70 -2.33 -18.31
C SER A 29 -13.26 -3.45 -19.26
N VAL A 30 -12.04 -3.34 -19.78
CA VAL A 30 -11.44 -4.31 -20.71
C VAL A 30 -10.39 -5.11 -19.95
N SER A 31 -10.63 -6.42 -19.79
CA SER A 31 -9.64 -7.33 -19.22
C SER A 31 -8.40 -7.41 -20.11
N VAL A 32 -7.24 -7.12 -19.51
CA VAL A 32 -5.92 -7.13 -20.18
C VAL A 32 -5.02 -8.26 -19.70
N LEU A 33 -5.34 -8.86 -18.55
CA LEU A 33 -4.63 -9.99 -17.99
C LEU A 33 -5.60 -10.85 -17.17
N ALA A 34 -5.52 -12.17 -17.32
CA ALA A 34 -6.16 -13.12 -16.45
C ALA A 34 -5.08 -13.92 -15.71
N TYR A 35 -5.20 -14.00 -14.38
CA TYR A 35 -4.28 -14.79 -13.56
C TYR A 35 -4.66 -16.28 -13.58
N LEU A 36 -3.67 -17.13 -13.34
CA LEU A 36 -3.93 -18.55 -13.14
C LEU A 36 -4.75 -18.75 -11.86
N ALA A 37 -5.69 -19.69 -11.90
CA ALA A 37 -6.49 -20.02 -10.72
C ALA A 37 -5.58 -20.49 -9.58
N GLY A 38 -5.72 -19.88 -8.39
CA GLY A 38 -4.88 -20.16 -7.24
C GLY A 38 -3.48 -19.55 -7.29
N ALA A 39 -3.19 -18.67 -8.24
CA ALA A 39 -1.94 -17.91 -8.25
C ALA A 39 -1.80 -17.11 -6.95
N ASP A 40 -0.65 -17.28 -6.28
CA ASP A 40 -0.29 -16.46 -5.13
C ASP A 40 0.10 -15.03 -5.54
N ARG A 41 0.40 -14.19 -4.55
CA ARG A 41 0.77 -12.78 -4.76
C ARG A 41 1.99 -12.61 -5.67
N LEU A 42 3.00 -13.46 -5.56
CA LEU A 42 4.22 -13.35 -6.35
C LEU A 42 3.98 -13.79 -7.78
N ALA A 43 3.23 -14.87 -7.98
CA ALA A 43 2.83 -15.32 -9.30
C ALA A 43 1.98 -14.26 -10.03
N ARG A 44 1.04 -13.61 -9.32
CA ARG A 44 0.27 -12.49 -9.90
C ARG A 44 1.15 -11.30 -10.23
N ARG A 45 2.05 -10.90 -9.33
CA ARG A 45 3.03 -9.84 -9.54
C ARG A 45 3.85 -10.06 -10.80
N GLU A 46 4.45 -11.23 -10.95
CA GLU A 46 5.31 -11.52 -12.11
C GLU A 46 4.52 -11.69 -13.41
N ALA A 47 3.26 -12.14 -13.35
CA ALA A 47 2.37 -12.12 -14.51
C ALA A 47 1.96 -10.69 -14.92
N PHE A 48 1.78 -9.81 -13.95
CA PHE A 48 1.38 -8.41 -14.15
C PHE A 48 2.51 -7.53 -14.71
N ARG A 49 3.76 -7.78 -14.29
CA ARG A 49 4.96 -7.02 -14.68
C ARG A 49 5.07 -6.72 -16.19
N PRO A 50 5.07 -7.70 -17.10
CA PRO A 50 5.22 -7.42 -18.53
C PRO A 50 4.06 -6.61 -19.11
N VAL A 51 2.84 -6.76 -18.57
CA VAL A 51 1.66 -5.99 -19.00
C VAL A 51 1.83 -4.52 -18.59
N TYR A 52 2.19 -4.27 -17.33
CA TYR A 52 2.44 -2.92 -16.82
C TYR A 52 3.56 -2.23 -17.60
N GLU A 53 4.70 -2.89 -17.77
CA GLU A 53 5.86 -2.35 -18.49
C GLU A 53 5.53 -1.99 -19.95
N ALA A 54 4.76 -2.83 -20.64
CA ALA A 54 4.34 -2.56 -22.01
C ALA A 54 3.40 -1.36 -22.12
N ILE A 55 2.47 -1.20 -21.17
CA ILE A 55 1.58 -0.03 -21.10
C ILE A 55 2.42 1.24 -20.87
N VAL A 56 3.29 1.23 -19.85
CA VAL A 56 4.16 2.37 -19.54
C VAL A 56 5.05 2.74 -20.73
N ALA A 57 5.62 1.75 -21.41
CA ALA A 57 6.44 1.99 -22.60
C ALA A 57 5.65 2.61 -23.76
N ARG A 58 4.33 2.37 -23.85
CA ARG A 58 3.48 2.88 -24.92
C ARG A 58 2.94 4.28 -24.64
N ILE A 59 2.39 4.51 -23.46
CA ILE A 59 1.66 5.75 -23.14
C ILE A 59 2.39 6.65 -22.12
N GLY A 60 3.58 6.25 -21.67
CA GLY A 60 4.38 6.98 -20.69
C GLY A 60 4.13 6.55 -19.25
N ALA A 61 4.88 7.16 -18.33
CA ALA A 61 4.75 6.91 -16.89
C ALA A 61 3.35 7.32 -16.38
N PRO A 62 2.77 6.60 -15.42
CA PRO A 62 1.51 6.97 -14.79
C PRO A 62 1.65 8.25 -13.96
N THR A 63 0.53 8.92 -13.76
CA THR A 63 0.43 10.07 -12.85
C THR A 63 0.38 9.61 -11.40
N LEU A 64 -0.40 8.55 -11.12
CA LEU A 64 -0.54 8.00 -9.77
C LEU A 64 -0.28 6.49 -9.79
N LEU A 65 0.62 6.05 -8.92
CA LEU A 65 0.83 4.64 -8.57
C LEU A 65 -0.08 4.29 -7.39
N GLY A 66 -0.43 3.02 -7.23
CA GLY A 66 -1.27 2.64 -6.11
C GLY A 66 -1.87 1.26 -6.22
N GLY A 67 -2.71 0.98 -5.23
CA GLY A 67 -3.18 -0.37 -4.99
C GLY A 67 -4.33 -0.47 -4.02
N SER A 68 -5.19 -1.44 -4.28
CA SER A 68 -6.26 -1.88 -3.37
C SER A 68 -5.85 -3.18 -2.68
N VAL A 69 -6.70 -3.67 -1.78
CA VAL A 69 -6.55 -5.00 -1.18
C VAL A 69 -6.49 -6.10 -2.25
N ALA A 70 -7.25 -5.94 -3.34
CA ALA A 70 -7.43 -6.99 -4.34
C ALA A 70 -6.42 -6.93 -5.49
N GLY A 71 -5.80 -5.78 -5.74
CA GLY A 71 -4.96 -5.61 -6.93
C GLY A 71 -4.54 -4.17 -7.20
N PRO A 72 -3.84 -3.94 -8.34
CA PRO A 72 -3.31 -2.62 -8.68
C PRO A 72 -4.42 -1.56 -8.82
N SER A 73 -4.05 -0.30 -8.64
CA SER A 73 -4.90 0.87 -8.88
C SER A 73 -4.03 2.01 -9.43
N VAL A 74 -3.59 1.87 -10.68
CA VAL A 74 -2.65 2.79 -11.36
C VAL A 74 -3.41 3.72 -12.30
N ARG A 75 -3.03 5.00 -12.32
CA ARG A 75 -3.77 6.02 -13.06
C ARG A 75 -2.87 6.86 -13.97
N TRP A 76 -3.34 7.06 -15.20
CA TRP A 76 -2.87 8.13 -16.08
C TRP A 76 -3.95 9.20 -16.13
N CYS A 77 -3.62 10.38 -15.62
CA CYS A 77 -4.58 11.44 -15.38
C CYS A 77 -4.34 12.63 -16.33
N THR A 78 -5.42 13.10 -16.91
CA THR A 78 -5.50 14.40 -17.60
C THR A 78 -6.60 15.22 -16.93
N ARG A 79 -6.71 16.51 -17.26
CA ARG A 79 -7.77 17.37 -16.69
C ARG A 79 -9.19 16.84 -16.90
N GLU A 80 -9.42 16.07 -17.96
CA GLU A 80 -10.76 15.63 -18.33
C GLU A 80 -10.96 14.12 -18.08
N ARG A 81 -9.88 13.36 -17.90
CA ARG A 81 -9.94 11.89 -17.99
C ARG A 81 -8.96 11.18 -17.09
N VAL A 82 -9.39 10.02 -16.62
CA VAL A 82 -8.56 9.04 -15.92
C VAL A 82 -8.59 7.72 -16.67
N LEU A 83 -7.42 7.27 -17.14
CA LEU A 83 -7.23 5.86 -17.50
C LEU A 83 -6.80 5.11 -16.25
N LEU A 84 -7.61 4.15 -15.83
CA LEU A 84 -7.37 3.31 -14.66
C LEU A 84 -6.97 1.90 -15.10
N LEU A 85 -5.79 1.47 -14.66
CA LEU A 85 -5.40 0.07 -14.63
C LEU A 85 -5.68 -0.46 -13.22
N SER A 86 -6.75 -1.24 -13.11
CA SER A 86 -7.21 -1.84 -11.87
C SER A 86 -7.18 -3.37 -11.93
N GLY A 87 -7.30 -4.05 -10.80
CA GLY A 87 -7.44 -5.50 -10.82
C GLY A 87 -7.93 -6.11 -9.51
N ASP A 88 -8.16 -7.41 -9.58
CA ASP A 88 -8.43 -8.28 -8.46
C ASP A 88 -7.51 -9.52 -8.51
N HIS A 89 -7.72 -10.49 -7.62
CA HIS A 89 -6.92 -11.72 -7.59
C HIS A 89 -7.09 -12.62 -8.82
N THR A 90 -8.03 -12.32 -9.72
CA THR A 90 -8.35 -13.11 -10.91
C THR A 90 -7.94 -12.44 -12.22
N ARG A 91 -7.89 -11.10 -12.28
CA ARG A 91 -7.57 -10.35 -13.50
C ARG A 91 -7.11 -8.92 -13.25
N ALA A 92 -6.46 -8.34 -14.27
CA ALA A 92 -6.27 -6.89 -14.39
C ALA A 92 -7.06 -6.36 -15.60
N GLU A 93 -7.57 -5.13 -15.47
CA GLU A 93 -8.47 -4.48 -16.42
C GLU A 93 -8.10 -3.02 -16.62
N LEU A 94 -8.34 -2.52 -17.84
CA LEU A 94 -8.26 -1.10 -18.19
C LEU A 94 -9.65 -0.50 -18.33
N SER A 95 -9.83 0.71 -17.81
CA SER A 95 -11.07 1.47 -17.94
C SER A 95 -10.78 2.97 -18.05
N ALA A 96 -11.61 3.70 -18.81
CA ALA A 96 -11.45 5.12 -19.03
C ALA A 96 -12.66 5.89 -18.48
N HIS A 97 -12.38 6.88 -17.64
CA HIS A 97 -13.38 7.62 -16.86
C HIS A 97 -13.28 9.12 -17.12
N ASP A 98 -14.39 9.82 -16.87
CA ASP A 98 -14.41 11.27 -16.73
C ASP A 98 -13.68 11.60 -15.43
N ALA A 99 -12.74 12.54 -15.45
CA ALA A 99 -11.97 12.85 -14.25
C ALA A 99 -12.86 13.33 -13.10
N GLY A 100 -13.80 14.25 -13.37
CA GLY A 100 -14.69 14.80 -12.36
C GLY A 100 -15.64 13.74 -11.78
N ALA A 101 -16.29 12.95 -12.65
CA ALA A 101 -17.18 11.90 -12.17
C ALA A 101 -16.44 10.78 -11.41
N PHE A 102 -15.19 10.47 -11.81
CA PHE A 102 -14.35 9.50 -11.12
C PHE A 102 -13.98 9.98 -9.72
N GLU A 103 -13.51 11.23 -9.59
CA GLU A 103 -13.19 11.86 -8.30
C GLU A 103 -14.42 11.92 -7.37
N ASP A 104 -15.60 12.28 -7.92
CA ASP A 104 -16.85 12.34 -7.16
C ASP A 104 -17.29 10.97 -6.62
N GLU A 105 -17.17 9.91 -7.43
CA GLU A 105 -17.50 8.55 -6.98
C GLU A 105 -16.47 8.02 -5.98
N GLU A 106 -15.18 8.28 -6.20
CA GLU A 106 -14.14 7.92 -5.26
C GLU A 106 -14.36 8.58 -3.89
N TRP A 107 -14.65 9.88 -3.88
CA TRP A 107 -14.99 10.62 -2.67
C TRP A 107 -16.18 9.97 -1.95
N LYS A 108 -17.27 9.63 -2.68
CA LYS A 108 -18.44 8.97 -2.08
C LYS A 108 -18.10 7.61 -1.48
N VAL A 109 -17.20 6.85 -2.10
CA VAL A 109 -16.79 5.55 -1.56
C VAL A 109 -16.01 5.76 -0.27
N PHE A 110 -15.05 6.68 -0.23
CA PHE A 110 -14.33 6.99 1.01
C PHE A 110 -15.26 7.54 2.10
N ASP A 111 -16.16 8.46 1.76
CA ASP A 111 -17.10 9.08 2.71
C ASP A 111 -18.05 8.05 3.33
N ARG A 112 -18.46 7.03 2.57
CA ARG A 112 -19.36 5.96 3.06
C ARG A 112 -18.63 4.78 3.70
N THR A 113 -17.33 4.64 3.45
CA THR A 113 -16.54 3.52 3.97
C THR A 113 -15.91 3.95 5.29
N HIS A 114 -16.35 3.32 6.39
CA HIS A 114 -15.77 3.53 7.71
C HIS A 114 -15.18 2.22 8.25
N PRO A 115 -13.94 1.89 7.87
CA PRO A 115 -13.28 0.65 8.27
C PRO A 115 -13.27 0.44 9.78
N GLY A 116 -13.97 -0.60 10.23
CA GLY A 116 -13.95 -1.02 11.63
C GLY A 116 -14.45 0.03 12.63
N LEU A 117 -15.39 0.90 12.24
CA LEU A 117 -15.90 1.99 13.09
C LEU A 117 -16.44 1.50 14.44
N PHE A 118 -17.05 0.32 14.47
CA PHE A 118 -17.55 -0.30 15.69
C PHE A 118 -16.85 -1.63 15.97
N PRO A 119 -16.51 -1.92 17.25
CA PRO A 119 -15.89 -3.18 17.61
C PRO A 119 -16.73 -4.40 17.20
N GLY A 120 -16.09 -5.36 16.53
CA GLY A 120 -16.72 -6.61 16.09
C GLY A 120 -17.49 -6.53 14.76
N GLU A 121 -17.46 -5.39 14.06
CA GLU A 121 -17.92 -5.29 12.67
C GLU A 121 -16.90 -5.84 11.67
N SER A 122 -17.25 -5.85 10.39
CA SER A 122 -16.28 -6.16 9.33
C SER A 122 -15.30 -5.00 9.16
N HIS A 123 -14.06 -5.31 8.82
CA HIS A 123 -12.99 -4.32 8.67
C HIS A 123 -13.19 -3.37 7.48
N HIS A 124 -13.93 -3.76 6.43
CA HIS A 124 -14.24 -2.94 5.24
C HIS A 124 -13.07 -2.31 4.46
N PHE A 125 -11.80 -2.53 4.83
CA PHE A 125 -10.63 -2.10 4.04
C PHE A 125 -10.65 -2.59 2.58
N ASP A 126 -11.31 -3.72 2.29
CA ASP A 126 -11.50 -4.26 0.94
C ASP A 126 -12.42 -3.40 0.06
N LYS A 127 -13.17 -2.46 0.66
CA LYS A 127 -14.06 -1.54 -0.04
C LYS A 127 -13.38 -0.22 -0.41
N LEU A 128 -12.18 0.04 0.09
CA LEU A 128 -11.46 1.26 -0.22
C LEU A 128 -11.01 1.24 -1.70
N PRO A 129 -11.15 2.36 -2.44
CA PRO A 129 -10.70 2.46 -3.83
C PRO A 129 -9.21 2.18 -4.01
N TYR A 130 -8.44 2.52 -2.99
CA TYR A 130 -7.04 2.16 -2.79
C TYR A 130 -6.72 2.17 -1.30
N ILE A 131 -5.71 1.40 -0.91
CA ILE A 131 -5.14 1.35 0.43
C ILE A 131 -3.75 1.98 0.50
N TRP A 132 -3.11 2.21 -0.66
CA TRP A 132 -1.93 3.04 -0.81
C TRP A 132 -1.94 3.72 -2.18
N GLN A 133 -1.38 4.93 -2.26
CA GLN A 133 -1.25 5.69 -3.50
C GLN A 133 0.02 6.55 -3.44
N LEU A 134 0.73 6.70 -4.55
CA LEU A 134 1.98 7.44 -4.65
C LEU A 134 1.94 8.37 -5.87
N ASP A 135 2.10 9.67 -5.63
CA ASP A 135 2.28 10.69 -6.66
C ASP A 135 3.76 11.09 -6.74
N ARG A 136 4.38 10.89 -7.90
CA ARG A 136 5.78 11.28 -8.16
C ARG A 136 5.88 12.53 -9.02
N GLU A 137 4.83 13.34 -9.04
CA GLU A 137 4.66 14.44 -9.99
C GLU A 137 4.80 13.93 -11.43
N GLY A 138 4.24 12.74 -11.69
CA GLY A 138 4.27 12.10 -12.99
C GLY A 138 3.57 12.95 -14.06
N PRO A 139 3.79 12.66 -15.36
CA PRO A 139 3.16 13.42 -16.42
C PRO A 139 1.63 13.36 -16.28
N GLY A 140 0.98 14.50 -16.50
CA GLY A 140 -0.47 14.62 -16.38
C GLY A 140 -0.90 15.74 -15.45
N THR A 141 -2.12 15.62 -14.94
CA THR A 141 -2.65 16.48 -13.88
C THR A 141 -3.25 15.56 -12.85
N ALA A 142 -2.57 15.41 -11.70
CA ALA A 142 -3.10 14.67 -10.56
C ALA A 142 -4.48 15.24 -10.15
N SER A 143 -5.28 14.39 -9.52
CA SER A 143 -6.65 14.76 -9.14
C SER A 143 -6.66 16.01 -8.27
N SER A 144 -7.70 16.83 -8.42
CA SER A 144 -7.86 18.05 -7.63
C SER A 144 -8.08 17.75 -6.14
N TRP A 145 -8.44 16.50 -5.85
CA TRP A 145 -8.71 15.95 -4.55
C TRP A 145 -8.04 14.58 -4.39
N THR A 146 -7.46 14.34 -3.22
CA THR A 146 -7.04 13.02 -2.75
C THR A 146 -7.56 12.82 -1.33
N TYR A 147 -7.90 11.58 -0.98
CA TYR A 147 -8.40 11.30 0.36
C TYR A 147 -7.33 11.59 1.41
N ASN A 148 -7.70 12.34 2.46
CA ASN A 148 -6.78 12.92 3.44
C ASN A 148 -6.20 11.92 4.46
N GLY A 149 -6.33 10.62 4.23
CA GLY A 149 -5.60 9.58 4.94
C GLY A 149 -6.02 9.33 6.39
N VAL A 150 -7.11 9.91 6.89
CA VAL A 150 -7.58 9.66 8.27
C VAL A 150 -8.68 8.61 8.30
N ILE A 151 -8.29 7.36 8.02
CA ILE A 151 -9.09 6.19 8.37
C ILE A 151 -8.43 5.55 9.59
N VAL A 152 -9.11 5.63 10.73
CA VAL A 152 -8.64 5.01 11.97
C VAL A 152 -9.52 3.81 12.29
N ALA A 153 -8.87 2.67 12.50
CA ALA A 153 -9.52 1.45 12.92
C ALA A 153 -10.14 1.63 14.32
N GLY A 154 -11.37 1.17 14.52
CA GLY A 154 -12.07 1.31 15.82
C GLY A 154 -11.57 0.35 16.90
N ASP A 155 -10.77 -0.66 16.55
CA ASP A 155 -10.14 -1.57 17.51
C ASP A 155 -8.79 -2.13 17.01
N TRP A 156 -8.11 -2.88 17.88
CA TRP A 156 -6.78 -3.44 17.61
C TRP A 156 -6.78 -4.51 16.52
N ASP A 157 -7.82 -5.32 16.41
CA ASP A 157 -7.88 -6.40 15.42
C ASP A 157 -8.05 -5.80 14.02
N HIS A 158 -8.86 -4.74 13.91
CA HIS A 158 -8.97 -3.93 12.71
C HIS A 158 -7.67 -3.21 12.37
N ALA A 159 -6.93 -2.68 13.35
CA ALA A 159 -5.63 -2.06 13.09
C ALA A 159 -4.59 -3.06 12.56
N VAL A 160 -4.55 -4.28 13.12
CA VAL A 160 -3.71 -5.37 12.59
C VAL A 160 -4.12 -5.70 11.16
N THR A 161 -5.42 -5.85 10.91
CA THR A 161 -5.97 -6.20 9.59
C THR A 161 -5.63 -5.14 8.54
N GLY A 162 -5.82 -3.85 8.83
CA GLY A 162 -5.51 -2.76 7.91
C GLY A 162 -4.02 -2.75 7.51
N LEU A 163 -3.14 -2.83 8.52
CA LEU A 163 -1.70 -2.89 8.31
C LEU A 163 -1.29 -4.15 7.53
N GLU A 164 -1.83 -5.32 7.87
CA GLU A 164 -1.57 -6.58 7.15
C GLU A 164 -1.93 -6.47 5.66
N LEU A 165 -3.14 -5.99 5.36
CA LEU A 165 -3.62 -5.87 3.98
C LEU A 165 -2.79 -4.86 3.19
N MET A 166 -2.38 -3.75 3.81
CA MET A 166 -1.51 -2.76 3.19
C MET A 166 -0.12 -3.34 2.88
N LEU A 167 0.51 -4.01 3.85
CA LEU A 167 1.81 -4.66 3.66
C LEU A 167 1.74 -5.77 2.59
N ALA A 168 0.64 -6.52 2.56
CA ALA A 168 0.39 -7.53 1.54
C ALA A 168 0.30 -6.93 0.13
N ALA A 169 -0.39 -5.79 -0.01
CA ALA A 169 -0.47 -5.06 -1.27
C ALA A 169 0.88 -4.49 -1.69
N TRP A 170 1.70 -4.00 -0.77
CA TRP A 170 3.06 -3.56 -1.11
C TRP A 170 3.90 -4.69 -1.70
N VAL A 171 3.94 -5.86 -1.05
CA VAL A 171 4.68 -7.04 -1.55
C VAL A 171 4.26 -7.43 -2.98
N GLU A 172 2.95 -7.37 -3.26
CA GLU A 172 2.41 -7.76 -4.56
C GLU A 172 2.59 -6.69 -5.64
N GLN A 173 2.33 -5.43 -5.32
CA GLN A 173 2.04 -4.41 -6.32
C GLN A 173 3.19 -3.40 -6.46
N TYR A 174 3.86 -3.05 -5.36
CA TYR A 174 4.87 -2.01 -5.34
C TYR A 174 6.11 -2.32 -6.21
N PRO A 175 6.69 -3.56 -6.21
CA PRO A 175 7.90 -3.87 -7.00
C PRO A 175 7.73 -3.80 -8.52
N VAL A 176 6.49 -3.82 -9.00
CA VAL A 176 6.20 -3.65 -10.43
C VAL A 176 6.05 -2.17 -10.76
N GLN A 177 5.40 -1.42 -9.87
CA GLN A 177 5.03 -0.03 -10.09
C GLN A 177 6.18 0.96 -9.85
N ALA A 178 7.01 0.71 -8.84
CA ALA A 178 8.15 1.54 -8.42
C ALA A 178 9.39 0.65 -8.16
N PRO A 179 10.00 0.08 -9.22
CA PRO A 179 11.11 -0.84 -9.05
C PRO A 179 12.35 -0.15 -8.48
N GLY A 180 12.95 -0.75 -7.43
CA GLY A 180 14.24 -0.34 -6.88
C GLY A 180 14.19 0.64 -5.70
N ASP A 181 13.02 1.23 -5.41
CA ASP A 181 12.83 2.09 -4.25
C ASP A 181 12.27 1.31 -3.06
N TRP A 182 12.47 1.79 -1.84
CA TRP A 182 11.81 1.27 -0.64
C TRP A 182 10.48 2.01 -0.40
N ILE A 183 9.61 1.45 0.43
CA ILE A 183 8.39 2.11 0.91
C ILE A 183 8.25 1.89 2.42
N GLY A 184 7.85 2.91 3.17
CA GLY A 184 7.74 2.77 4.61
C GLY A 184 7.19 3.99 5.33
N PHE A 185 7.08 3.84 6.64
CA PHE A 185 6.68 4.89 7.55
C PHE A 185 7.28 4.63 8.94
N ASN A 186 7.36 5.69 9.72
CA ASN A 186 7.65 5.63 11.14
C ASN A 186 6.33 5.65 11.92
N LEU A 187 6.28 4.92 13.03
CA LEU A 187 5.12 4.81 13.90
C LEU A 187 5.54 5.13 15.32
N TRP A 188 4.92 6.14 15.91
CA TRP A 188 5.10 6.42 17.33
C TRP A 188 3.82 6.16 18.11
N THR A 189 3.96 6.08 19.44
CA THR A 189 2.81 6.09 20.35
C THR A 189 2.85 7.39 21.15
N ALA A 190 1.71 8.04 21.37
CA ALA A 190 1.64 9.28 22.16
C ALA A 190 2.14 9.08 23.60
N ARG A 191 2.13 7.84 24.10
CA ARG A 191 2.56 7.44 25.46
C ARG A 191 4.03 7.06 25.55
N ASP A 192 4.74 7.02 24.43
CA ASP A 192 6.15 6.66 24.34
C ASP A 192 6.86 7.52 23.27
N TRP A 193 6.76 8.84 23.46
CA TRP A 193 7.29 9.82 22.52
C TRP A 193 8.81 9.68 22.32
N GLY A 194 9.25 9.74 21.08
CA GLY A 194 10.67 9.75 20.71
C GLY A 194 11.32 8.38 20.54
N ARG A 195 10.52 7.30 20.57
CA ARG A 195 10.95 5.94 20.22
C ARG A 195 10.11 5.41 19.08
N ASP A 196 10.45 5.82 17.86
CA ASP A 196 9.71 5.43 16.69
C ASP A 196 9.99 3.97 16.33
N MET A 197 8.98 3.32 15.78
CA MET A 197 9.11 2.05 15.09
C MET A 197 9.13 2.33 13.59
N ILE A 198 10.04 1.69 12.87
CA ILE A 198 10.14 1.82 11.43
C ILE A 198 9.51 0.59 10.82
N VAL A 199 8.51 0.76 9.96
CA VAL A 199 7.90 -0.31 9.17
C VAL A 199 8.22 -0.04 7.71
N SER A 200 8.82 -1.00 7.04
CA SER A 200 9.29 -0.81 5.67
C SER A 200 9.19 -2.06 4.82
N TYR A 201 9.09 -1.85 3.52
CA TYR A 201 9.26 -2.85 2.48
C TYR A 201 10.34 -2.39 1.48
N THR A 202 11.37 -3.21 1.27
CA THR A 202 12.46 -2.96 0.32
C THR A 202 12.52 -4.08 -0.71
N PRO A 203 12.02 -3.87 -1.94
CA PRO A 203 12.05 -4.89 -2.99
C PRO A 203 13.48 -5.37 -3.28
N GLY A 204 13.67 -6.69 -3.31
CA GLY A 204 14.95 -7.28 -3.70
C GLY A 204 16.02 -7.32 -2.58
N ASP A 205 15.67 -7.01 -1.34
CA ASP A 205 16.57 -7.12 -0.16
C ASP A 205 16.83 -8.58 0.29
N HIS A 206 16.83 -9.52 -0.67
CA HIS A 206 17.27 -10.91 -0.56
C HIS A 206 16.81 -11.65 0.71
N GLY A 207 15.50 -11.65 0.97
CA GLY A 207 14.89 -12.34 2.10
C GLY A 207 14.66 -11.48 3.34
N HIS A 208 14.95 -10.18 3.25
CA HIS A 208 14.71 -9.18 4.29
C HIS A 208 13.75 -8.08 3.83
N GLU A 209 12.93 -8.35 2.81
CA GLU A 209 12.17 -7.31 2.13
C GLU A 209 11.16 -6.62 3.05
N LEU A 210 10.42 -7.38 3.87
CA LEU A 210 9.49 -6.82 4.86
C LEU A 210 10.16 -6.71 6.23
N ALA A 211 10.20 -5.50 6.80
CA ALA A 211 10.89 -5.24 8.05
C ALA A 211 10.06 -4.39 9.01
N VAL A 212 10.21 -4.69 10.30
CA VAL A 212 9.89 -3.76 11.38
C VAL A 212 11.09 -3.65 12.31
N GLY A 213 11.41 -2.42 12.70
CA GLY A 213 12.54 -2.10 13.55
C GLY A 213 12.17 -1.11 14.64
N ILE A 214 12.76 -1.26 15.82
CA ILE A 214 12.62 -0.30 16.90
C ILE A 214 13.95 0.01 17.52
N HIS A 215 14.07 1.26 17.91
CA HIS A 215 15.24 1.73 18.58
C HIS A 215 15.01 1.78 20.10
N ASP A 216 15.55 0.81 20.82
CA ASP A 216 15.31 0.60 22.25
C ASP A 216 16.40 1.27 23.13
N ARG A 217 16.89 2.44 22.71
CA ARG A 217 17.92 3.18 23.46
C ARG A 217 17.44 3.54 24.85
N GLY A 218 18.39 3.49 25.79
CA GLY A 218 18.18 3.91 27.18
C GLY A 218 17.64 2.80 28.08
N THR A 219 17.34 1.62 27.53
CA THR A 219 16.98 0.44 28.33
C THR A 219 18.13 -0.55 28.40
N GLU A 220 18.43 -1.05 29.60
CA GLU A 220 19.42 -2.11 29.79
C GLU A 220 18.95 -3.40 29.12
N GLN A 221 19.79 -3.95 28.23
CA GLN A 221 19.49 -5.18 27.47
C GLN A 221 19.87 -6.44 28.25
N THR A 222 19.26 -6.61 29.43
CA THR A 222 19.43 -7.81 30.26
C THR A 222 18.99 -9.07 29.52
N GLN A 223 19.48 -10.25 29.94
CA GLN A 223 19.07 -11.52 29.34
C GLN A 223 17.55 -11.75 29.40
N GLU A 224 16.92 -11.33 30.50
CA GLU A 224 15.47 -11.40 30.67
C GLU A 224 14.74 -10.51 29.66
N ARG A 225 15.20 -9.25 29.47
CA ARG A 225 14.63 -8.36 28.46
C ARG A 225 14.77 -8.94 27.07
N GLN A 226 15.95 -9.41 26.71
CA GLN A 226 16.16 -10.02 25.39
C GLN A 226 15.29 -11.26 25.18
N ALA A 227 15.04 -12.06 26.22
CA ALA A 227 14.10 -13.19 26.14
C ALA A 227 12.66 -12.71 25.92
N GLN A 228 12.21 -11.69 26.65
CA GLN A 228 10.89 -11.09 26.47
C GLN A 228 10.70 -10.48 25.07
N MET A 229 11.74 -9.84 24.51
CA MET A 229 11.70 -9.27 23.16
C MET A 229 11.57 -10.39 22.12
N ARG A 230 12.35 -11.47 22.27
CA ARG A 230 12.24 -12.63 21.37
C ARG A 230 10.91 -13.35 21.46
N GLU A 231 10.34 -13.48 22.66
CA GLU A 231 9.00 -14.05 22.87
C GLU A 231 7.91 -13.22 22.16
N ARG A 232 8.06 -11.90 22.11
CA ARG A 232 7.16 -11.02 21.37
C ARG A 232 7.32 -11.09 19.85
N GLY A 233 8.42 -11.65 19.35
CA GLY A 233 8.68 -11.82 17.92
C GLY A 233 9.84 -11.00 17.35
N TRP A 234 10.60 -10.28 18.20
CA TRP A 234 11.83 -9.59 17.78
C TRP A 234 12.97 -10.59 17.52
N GLN A 235 13.66 -10.49 16.40
CA GLN A 235 14.65 -11.51 15.99
C GLN A 235 16.09 -11.08 16.25
N THR A 236 16.48 -9.91 15.77
CA THR A 236 17.86 -9.42 15.81
C THR A 236 17.98 -8.21 16.71
N LEU A 237 19.05 -8.17 17.49
CA LEU A 237 19.48 -6.99 18.26
C LEU A 237 20.87 -6.61 17.76
N ASP A 238 21.03 -5.37 17.29
CA ASP A 238 22.34 -4.87 16.86
C ASP A 238 23.12 -4.18 18.00
N GLU A 239 24.34 -3.75 17.70
CA GLU A 239 25.23 -3.06 18.64
C GLU A 239 24.73 -1.67 19.06
N HIS A 240 23.77 -1.09 18.33
CA HIS A 240 23.16 0.20 18.60
C HIS A 240 21.84 0.10 19.37
N GLN A 241 21.52 -1.09 19.90
CA GLN A 241 20.27 -1.40 20.59
C GLN A 241 19.03 -1.29 19.69
N TYR A 242 19.21 -1.56 18.40
CA TYR A 242 18.12 -1.66 17.45
C TYR A 242 17.62 -3.10 17.40
N TRP A 243 16.35 -3.28 17.76
CA TRP A 243 15.64 -4.54 17.57
C TRP A 243 14.99 -4.55 16.21
N ARG A 244 15.11 -5.66 15.49
CA ARG A 244 14.55 -5.80 14.15
C ARG A 244 13.99 -7.20 13.92
N THR A 245 12.95 -7.25 13.10
CA THR A 245 12.39 -8.47 12.53
C THR A 245 12.23 -8.24 11.04
N ASP A 246 12.91 -9.09 10.27
CA ASP A 246 12.91 -9.10 8.82
C ASP A 246 12.31 -10.41 8.33
N LEU A 247 11.44 -10.33 7.33
CA LEU A 247 10.77 -11.48 6.75
C LEU A 247 10.82 -11.41 5.23
N PRO A 248 11.01 -12.56 4.56
CA PRO A 248 11.08 -12.60 3.11
C PRO A 248 9.72 -12.35 2.50
N GLU A 249 9.68 -11.67 1.34
CA GLU A 249 8.44 -11.47 0.58
C GLU A 249 7.78 -12.78 0.09
N THR A 250 8.55 -13.88 0.09
CA THR A 250 8.09 -15.23 -0.24
C THR A 250 7.33 -15.91 0.89
N ASP A 251 7.42 -15.42 2.13
CA ASP A 251 6.63 -15.93 3.24
C ASP A 251 5.21 -15.34 3.16
N PRO A 252 4.16 -16.16 2.87
CA PRO A 252 2.80 -15.66 2.74
C PRO A 252 2.24 -15.06 4.03
N ASP A 253 2.80 -15.43 5.19
CA ASP A 253 2.41 -14.93 6.51
C ASP A 253 3.18 -13.66 6.93
N ALA A 254 4.21 -13.24 6.17
CA ALA A 254 5.07 -12.13 6.56
C ALA A 254 4.32 -10.81 6.84
N PRO A 255 3.38 -10.34 5.97
CA PRO A 255 2.60 -9.12 6.26
C PRO A 255 1.85 -9.19 7.59
N ARG A 256 1.19 -10.32 7.85
CA ARG A 256 0.44 -10.54 9.10
C ARG A 256 1.34 -10.50 10.31
N ARG A 257 2.48 -11.20 10.25
CA ARG A 257 3.44 -11.28 11.36
C ARG A 257 4.06 -9.92 11.67
N ILE A 258 4.40 -9.12 10.65
CA ILE A 258 4.88 -7.75 10.83
C ILE A 258 3.79 -6.87 11.44
N ALA A 259 2.54 -6.97 10.96
CA ALA A 259 1.41 -6.21 11.49
C ALA A 259 1.12 -6.55 12.97
N GLU A 260 1.05 -7.83 13.31
CA GLU A 260 0.86 -8.33 14.67
C GLU A 260 1.97 -7.84 15.61
N LEU A 261 3.24 -7.96 15.21
CA LEU A 261 4.38 -7.49 16.01
C LEU A 261 4.33 -5.98 16.23
N THR A 262 4.03 -5.21 15.18
CA THR A 262 3.91 -3.74 15.23
C THR A 262 2.84 -3.32 16.24
N ILE A 263 1.63 -3.87 16.15
CA ILE A 263 0.53 -3.51 17.04
C ILE A 263 0.76 -4.04 18.47
N ALA A 264 1.31 -5.26 18.62
CA ALA A 264 1.66 -5.80 19.92
C ALA A 264 2.69 -4.95 20.66
N GLU A 265 3.70 -4.43 19.96
CA GLU A 265 4.70 -3.53 20.55
C GLU A 265 4.08 -2.18 20.95
N CYS A 266 3.18 -1.62 20.14
CA CYS A 266 2.43 -0.42 20.52
C CYS A 266 1.65 -0.62 21.84
N ARG A 267 0.98 -1.77 21.98
CA ARG A 267 0.25 -2.14 23.20
C ARG A 267 1.19 -2.37 24.39
N ALA A 268 2.35 -2.99 24.17
CA ALA A 268 3.37 -3.16 25.20
C ALA A 268 3.91 -1.81 25.72
N ARG A 269 3.90 -0.79 24.86
CA ARG A 269 4.19 0.62 25.19
C ARG A 269 3.01 1.39 25.75
N LYS A 270 1.97 0.67 26.20
CA LYS A 270 0.78 1.17 26.91
C LYS A 270 -0.20 1.97 26.06
N ALA A 271 -0.09 1.95 24.73
CA ALA A 271 -1.15 2.47 23.88
C ALA A 271 -2.46 1.72 24.17
N THR A 272 -3.57 2.45 24.34
CA THR A 272 -4.86 1.85 24.73
C THR A 272 -5.82 1.65 23.56
N CYS A 273 -5.68 2.43 22.49
CA CYS A 273 -6.43 2.28 21.25
C CYS A 273 -5.59 2.73 20.03
N PRO A 274 -5.99 2.36 18.80
CA PRO A 274 -5.33 2.82 17.56
C PRO A 274 -5.25 4.34 17.43
N ASP A 275 -6.23 5.09 17.96
CA ASP A 275 -6.27 6.56 17.96
C ASP A 275 -5.09 7.23 18.69
N GLU A 276 -4.33 6.49 19.52
CA GLU A 276 -3.16 7.01 20.22
C GLU A 276 -1.85 6.86 19.44
N LEU A 277 -1.90 6.22 18.26
CA LEU A 277 -0.74 6.01 17.39
C LEU A 277 -0.64 7.11 16.34
N ARG A 278 0.55 7.42 15.85
CA ARG A 278 0.67 8.22 14.61
C ARG A 278 1.73 7.66 13.70
N ALA A 279 1.36 7.40 12.45
CA ALA A 279 2.30 7.18 11.39
C ALA A 279 2.82 8.51 10.83
N HIS A 280 4.12 8.63 10.61
CA HIS A 280 4.75 9.84 10.10
C HIS A 280 5.96 9.46 9.25
N ASP A 281 6.59 10.45 8.62
CA ASP A 281 7.75 10.23 7.74
C ASP A 281 7.45 9.14 6.68
N ILE A 282 6.23 9.21 6.13
CA ILE A 282 5.70 8.29 5.14
C ILE A 282 6.39 8.59 3.81
N SER A 283 7.12 7.61 3.26
CA SER A 283 7.94 7.84 2.06
C SER A 283 8.12 6.57 1.23
N ALA A 284 8.42 6.78 -0.05
CA ALA A 284 8.67 5.77 -1.08
C ALA A 284 10.10 5.87 -1.64
N GLY A 285 11.08 6.21 -0.78
CA GLY A 285 12.50 6.30 -1.14
C GLY A 285 12.90 7.49 -2.00
N ASP A 286 11.94 8.35 -2.32
CA ASP A 286 12.10 9.56 -3.13
C ASP A 286 11.31 10.75 -2.56
N HIS A 287 11.18 11.81 -3.36
CA HIS A 287 10.41 13.00 -3.02
C HIS A 287 8.92 12.89 -3.41
N GLY A 288 8.43 11.68 -3.72
CA GLY A 288 7.03 11.46 -4.04
C GLY A 288 6.13 11.58 -2.81
N ASP A 289 4.88 11.98 -3.07
CA ASP A 289 3.82 12.06 -2.08
C ASP A 289 3.12 10.71 -1.92
N LEU A 290 3.31 10.07 -0.77
CA LEU A 290 2.75 8.76 -0.46
C LEU A 290 1.56 8.88 0.52
N TRP A 291 0.42 8.29 0.14
CA TRP A 291 -0.78 8.17 0.97
C TRP A 291 -1.04 6.71 1.35
N LEU A 292 -1.32 6.46 2.63
CA LEU A 292 -1.55 5.13 3.20
C LEU A 292 -2.97 5.00 3.75
N THR A 293 -3.96 5.08 2.87
CA THR A 293 -5.39 5.13 3.24
C THR A 293 -5.91 3.86 3.92
N GLY A 294 -5.29 2.70 3.67
CA GLY A 294 -5.67 1.45 4.34
C GLY A 294 -4.87 1.15 5.61
N LEU A 295 -4.00 2.05 6.06
CA LEU A 295 -3.19 1.84 7.26
C LEU A 295 -4.05 1.59 8.50
N GLY A 296 -5.22 2.22 8.59
CA GLY A 296 -6.10 2.11 9.76
C GLY A 296 -5.57 2.84 10.98
N LEU A 297 -4.57 3.72 10.83
CA LEU A 297 -3.95 4.49 11.90
C LEU A 297 -3.91 5.98 11.52
N PRO A 298 -3.97 6.90 12.49
CA PRO A 298 -3.84 8.32 12.18
C PRO A 298 -2.43 8.66 11.67
N THR A 299 -2.32 9.67 10.80
CA THR A 299 -1.05 10.12 10.21
C THR A 299 -0.61 11.49 10.75
N HIS A 300 0.68 11.80 10.68
CA HIS A 300 1.26 13.09 11.06
C HIS A 300 2.29 13.59 10.02
N PRO A 301 2.21 14.86 9.58
CA PRO A 301 1.08 15.77 9.82
C PRO A 301 -0.22 15.20 9.24
N SER A 302 -1.35 15.55 9.86
CA SER A 302 -2.65 15.25 9.24
C SER A 302 -2.69 16.01 7.92
N ARG A 303 -2.65 15.32 6.77
CA ARG A 303 -2.69 16.01 5.48
C ARG A 303 -4.05 16.72 5.34
N GLY A 304 -4.01 18.01 5.04
CA GLY A 304 -5.17 18.91 5.13
C GLY A 304 -4.99 20.08 6.11
N GLU A 305 -3.95 20.06 6.97
CA GLU A 305 -3.54 21.24 7.78
C GLU A 305 -2.76 22.29 6.95
N HIS A 306 -2.57 22.03 5.66
CA HIS A 306 -2.03 22.97 4.68
C HIS A 306 -2.98 23.12 3.50
N PHE A 307 -4.14 23.73 3.74
CA PHE A 307 -4.92 24.46 2.74
C PHE A 307 -5.52 25.71 3.38
#